data_AF-A0A1F8SN27-F1
#
_entry.id   AF-A0A1F8SN27-F1
#
_cell.length_a   1.000
_cell.length_b   1.000
_cell.length_c   1.000
_cell.angle_alpha   90.00
_cell.angle_beta   90.00
_cell.angle_gamma   90.00
#
_symmetry.space_group_name_H-M   'P 1'
#
loop_
_entity.id
_entity.type
_entity.pdbx_description
1 polymer ?
#
loop_
_entity_poly.entity_id
_entity_poly.type
_entity_poly.pdbx_seq_one_letter_code
_entity_poly.pdbx_strand_id
1 'polypeptide(L)'
;MFLIVILIMVLVSCGSSKLTIINAWARAGTAGGNSAIYLIMDNPTDQDDVLLSVYSNVAEAVELHRSQMTDEGTMTMQQQENIPLPSGTKIELKPGGLHIMLVNLKHDLIAGDSFQVTFTFQNAGEINLKVLIQAP
;
A
#
# COMPACT_ATOMS: atom_id res chain seq x y z
N MET A 1 -1.24 62.67 9.44
CA MET A 1 0.09 62.03 9.44
C MET A 1 0.23 61.38 10.82
N PHE A 2 0.07 60.08 11.06
CA PHE A 2 0.29 58.87 10.26
C PHE A 2 -0.80 57.82 10.57
N LEU A 3 -1.24 57.14 9.51
CA LEU A 3 -2.12 55.97 9.53
C LEU A 3 -1.22 54.72 9.70
N ILE A 4 -1.39 53.94 10.76
CA ILE A 4 -0.68 52.67 10.95
C ILE A 4 -1.61 51.54 10.50
N VAL A 5 -1.36 51.00 9.31
CA VAL A 5 -1.99 49.78 8.79
C VAL A 5 -1.14 48.60 9.24
N ILE A 6 -1.65 47.80 10.17
CA ILE A 6 -1.02 46.54 10.59
C ILE A 6 -1.37 45.47 9.54
N LEU A 7 -0.42 45.17 8.66
CA LEU A 7 -0.51 44.09 7.69
C LEU A 7 -0.25 42.75 8.42
N ILE A 8 -1.33 42.05 8.79
CA ILE A 8 -1.25 40.67 9.29
C ILE A 8 -0.96 39.77 8.10
N MET A 9 0.31 39.39 7.93
CA MET A 9 0.74 38.39 6.96
C MET A 9 0.35 37.01 7.51
N VAL A 10 -0.85 36.53 7.16
CA VAL A 10 -1.29 35.17 7.47
C VAL A 10 -0.49 34.22 6.57
N LEU A 11 0.56 33.61 7.14
CA LEU A 11 1.23 32.48 6.51
C LEU A 11 0.26 31.30 6.54
N VAL A 12 -0.52 31.15 5.48
CA VAL A 12 -1.24 29.91 5.19
C VAL A 12 -0.16 28.87 4.91
N SER A 13 0.19 28.09 5.93
CA SER A 13 0.96 26.86 5.78
C SER A 13 0.09 25.88 4.98
N CYS A 14 0.17 25.95 3.65
CA CYS A 14 -0.39 24.92 2.79
C CYS A 14 0.45 23.66 2.99
N GLY A 15 0.14 22.88 4.01
CA GLY A 15 0.69 21.55 4.17
C GLY A 15 0.19 20.73 2.98
N SER A 16 1.07 20.43 2.03
CA SER A 16 0.74 19.51 0.94
C SER A 16 0.49 18.13 1.56
N SER A 17 -0.78 17.74 1.60
CA SER A 17 -1.18 16.36 1.88
C SER A 17 -0.46 15.45 0.89
N LYS A 18 0.08 14.34 1.39
CA LYS A 18 0.77 13.34 0.56
C LYS A 18 0.13 11.99 0.75
N LEU A 19 0.09 11.21 -0.32
CA LEU A 19 -0.25 9.79 -0.27
C LEU A 19 0.69 9.08 0.72
N THR A 20 0.13 8.25 1.58
CA THR A 20 0.90 7.46 2.55
C THR A 20 0.45 6.01 2.59
N ILE A 21 1.38 5.14 2.96
CA ILE A 21 1.12 3.73 3.26
C ILE A 21 1.25 3.56 4.77
N ILE A 22 0.20 3.00 5.39
CA ILE A 22 0.05 2.91 6.84
C ILE A 22 -0.07 1.44 7.23
N ASN A 23 0.49 1.06 8.38
CA ASN A 23 0.37 -0.27 8.97
C ASN A 23 0.73 -1.41 8.01
N ALA A 24 1.75 -1.24 7.18
CA ALA A 24 2.17 -2.28 6.25
C ALA A 24 2.86 -3.44 6.97
N TRP A 25 2.40 -4.66 6.69
CA TRP A 25 2.99 -5.89 7.20
C TRP A 25 2.85 -7.05 6.21
N ALA A 26 3.77 -8.01 6.29
CA ALA A 26 3.76 -9.22 5.50
C ALA A 26 3.49 -10.43 6.39
N ARG A 27 2.74 -11.41 5.89
CA ARG A 27 2.55 -12.68 6.58
C ARG A 27 3.85 -13.50 6.52
N ALA A 28 4.19 -14.17 7.63
CA ALA A 28 5.26 -15.16 7.62
C ALA A 28 4.97 -16.30 6.62
N GLY A 29 6.02 -16.86 6.03
CA GLY A 29 5.91 -17.88 4.99
C GLY A 29 7.22 -18.62 4.77
N THR A 30 7.16 -19.77 4.12
CA THR A 30 8.32 -20.62 3.84
C THR A 30 8.76 -20.48 2.39
N ALA A 31 10.05 -20.67 2.12
CA ALA A 31 10.61 -20.75 0.78
C ALA A 31 9.84 -21.75 -0.10
N GLY A 32 9.62 -21.42 -1.37
CA GLY A 32 8.80 -22.19 -2.30
C GLY A 32 7.29 -22.00 -2.14
N GLY A 33 6.83 -21.40 -1.03
CA GLY A 33 5.43 -21.11 -0.75
C GLY A 33 5.01 -19.71 -1.18
N ASN A 34 3.74 -19.39 -0.98
CA ASN A 34 3.20 -18.05 -1.18
C ASN A 34 2.95 -17.33 0.15
N SER A 35 3.01 -16.00 0.12
CA SER A 35 2.61 -15.14 1.24
C SER A 35 1.86 -13.91 0.73
N ALA A 36 1.52 -12.97 1.60
CA ALA A 36 0.85 -11.73 1.24
C ALA A 36 1.31 -10.55 2.11
N ILE A 37 1.23 -9.35 1.53
CA ILE A 37 1.38 -8.06 2.20
C ILE A 37 0.01 -7.40 2.34
N TYR A 38 -0.20 -6.82 3.52
CA TYR A 38 -1.40 -6.11 3.94
C TYR A 38 -1.01 -4.72 4.45
N LEU A 39 -1.85 -3.72 4.19
CA LEU A 39 -1.56 -2.31 4.48
C LEU A 39 -2.83 -1.47 4.29
N ILE A 40 -2.75 -0.20 4.66
CA ILE A 40 -3.74 0.82 4.30
C ILE A 40 -3.06 1.85 3.41
N MET A 41 -3.61 2.10 2.21
CA MET A 41 -3.23 3.25 1.39
C MET A 41 -4.15 4.41 1.75
N ASP A 42 -3.57 5.55 2.10
CA ASP A 42 -4.29 6.77 2.44
C ASP A 42 -3.94 7.86 1.43
N ASN A 43 -4.93 8.35 0.68
CA ASN A 43 -4.78 9.44 -0.26
C ASN A 43 -5.51 10.69 0.25
N PRO A 44 -4.90 11.50 1.13
CA PRO A 44 -5.47 12.75 1.62
C PRO A 44 -5.34 13.92 0.62
N THR A 45 -4.87 13.65 -0.61
CA THR A 45 -4.69 14.67 -1.65
C THR A 45 -6.00 14.96 -2.37
N ASP A 46 -6.02 16.03 -3.17
CA ASP A 46 -7.15 16.42 -4.03
C ASP A 46 -7.10 15.77 -5.43
N GLN A 47 -6.17 14.83 -5.66
CA GLN A 47 -5.99 14.12 -6.93
C GLN A 47 -6.18 12.61 -6.74
N ASP A 48 -6.82 11.97 -7.71
CA ASP A 48 -6.87 10.52 -7.77
C ASP A 48 -5.47 9.95 -8.06
N ASP A 49 -5.19 8.76 -7.54
CA ASP A 49 -3.99 7.99 -7.88
C ASP A 49 -4.35 6.53 -8.14
N VAL A 50 -3.38 5.77 -8.64
CA VAL A 50 -3.52 4.36 -8.96
C VAL A 50 -2.25 3.64 -8.54
N LEU A 51 -2.36 2.60 -7.72
CA LEU A 51 -1.25 1.68 -7.49
C LEU A 51 -1.13 0.77 -8.71
N LEU A 52 -0.05 0.96 -9.48
CA LEU A 52 0.18 0.24 -10.74
C LEU A 52 0.87 -1.10 -10.50
N SER A 53 1.86 -1.14 -9.61
CA SER A 53 2.62 -2.36 -9.33
C SER A 53 3.33 -2.28 -7.98
N VAL A 54 3.74 -3.44 -7.50
CA VAL A 54 4.57 -3.59 -6.30
C VAL A 54 5.72 -4.52 -6.62
N TYR A 55 6.91 -4.19 -6.12
CA TYR A 55 8.11 -4.99 -6.31
C TYR A 55 8.74 -5.34 -4.96
N SER A 56 9.27 -6.56 -4.88
CA SER A 56 10.17 -6.99 -3.82
C SER A 56 11.06 -8.11 -4.33
N ASN A 57 12.29 -8.18 -3.81
CA ASN A 57 13.23 -9.23 -4.20
C ASN A 57 12.99 -10.57 -3.45
N VAL A 58 12.09 -10.61 -2.46
CA VAL A 58 11.87 -11.80 -1.62
C VAL A 58 11.04 -12.91 -2.29
N ALA A 59 10.36 -12.59 -3.39
CA ALA A 59 9.48 -13.50 -4.13
C ALA A 59 9.87 -13.56 -5.61
N GLU A 60 9.43 -14.59 -6.33
CA GLU A 60 9.58 -14.68 -7.79
C GLU A 60 8.69 -13.67 -8.50
N ALA A 61 7.44 -13.54 -8.05
CA ALA A 61 6.51 -12.53 -8.53
C ALA A 61 5.78 -11.85 -7.36
N VAL A 62 5.35 -10.61 -7.61
CA VAL A 62 4.57 -9.81 -6.68
C VAL A 62 3.36 -9.29 -7.44
N GLU A 63 2.17 -9.65 -6.99
CA GLU A 63 0.93 -9.46 -7.75
C GLU A 63 -0.14 -8.78 -6.89
N LEU A 64 -1.00 -7.96 -7.48
CA LEU A 64 -2.16 -7.38 -6.80
C LEU A 64 -3.33 -8.34 -6.91
N HIS A 65 -3.97 -8.70 -5.81
CA HIS A 65 -5.03 -9.71 -5.78
C HIS A 65 -6.24 -9.22 -4.99
N ARG A 66 -7.42 -9.74 -5.33
CA ARG A 66 -8.65 -9.61 -4.55
C ARG A 66 -9.19 -11.00 -4.24
N SER A 67 -9.37 -11.29 -2.96
CA SER A 67 -10.14 -12.45 -2.53
C SER A 67 -11.64 -12.15 -2.60
N GLN A 68 -12.41 -13.05 -3.20
CA GLN A 68 -13.87 -12.95 -3.29
C GLN A 68 -14.48 -14.33 -3.05
N MET A 69 -15.65 -14.37 -2.42
CA MET A 69 -16.44 -15.60 -2.31
C MET A 69 -17.31 -15.72 -3.56
N THR A 70 -17.30 -16.87 -4.21
CA THR A 70 -18.24 -17.17 -5.31
C THR A 70 -19.63 -17.44 -4.75
N ASP A 71 -20.64 -17.39 -5.62
CA ASP A 71 -22.02 -17.71 -5.24
C ASP A 71 -22.16 -19.17 -4.73
N GLU A 72 -21.23 -20.07 -5.09
CA GLU A 72 -21.17 -21.43 -4.56
C GLU A 72 -20.39 -21.56 -3.23
N GLY A 73 -19.99 -20.44 -2.62
CA GLY A 73 -19.29 -20.41 -1.32
C GLY A 73 -17.79 -20.72 -1.38
N THR A 74 -17.20 -20.78 -2.58
CA THR A 74 -15.76 -21.02 -2.74
C THR A 74 -14.99 -19.70 -2.72
N MET A 75 -13.87 -19.63 -2.00
CA MET A 75 -12.99 -18.46 -2.04
C MET A 75 -12.11 -18.51 -3.29
N THR A 76 -12.17 -17.47 -4.11
CA THR A 76 -11.27 -17.28 -5.26
C THR A 76 -10.35 -16.09 -5.02
N MET A 77 -9.14 -16.17 -5.57
CA MET A 77 -8.19 -15.07 -5.62
C MET A 77 -8.09 -14.62 -7.07
N GLN A 78 -8.48 -13.38 -7.34
CA GLN A 78 -8.43 -12.80 -8.67
C GLN A 78 -7.32 -11.75 -8.72
N GLN A 79 -6.36 -11.94 -9.61
CA GLN A 79 -5.34 -10.94 -9.89
C GLN A 79 -5.99 -9.65 -10.43
N GLN A 80 -5.45 -8.52 -10.00
CA GLN A 80 -5.83 -7.16 -10.39
C GLN A 80 -4.67 -6.55 -11.16
N GLU A 81 -4.96 -5.81 -12.23
CA GLU A 81 -3.93 -5.09 -12.99
C GLU A 81 -3.39 -3.88 -12.22
N ASN A 82 -4.25 -3.24 -11.44
CA ASN A 82 -3.94 -2.08 -10.61
C ASN A 82 -4.98 -1.93 -9.49
N ILE A 83 -4.75 -1.02 -8.55
CA ILE A 83 -5.72 -0.64 -7.52
C ILE A 83 -5.97 0.87 -7.59
N PRO A 84 -7.16 1.32 -8.02
CA PRO A 84 -7.55 2.72 -7.96
C PRO A 84 -7.56 3.23 -6.52
N LEU A 85 -7.08 4.45 -6.33
CA LEU A 85 -7.02 5.13 -5.04
C LEU A 85 -7.54 6.57 -5.20
N PRO A 86 -8.87 6.76 -5.20
CA PRO A 86 -9.47 8.08 -5.38
C PRO A 86 -9.05 9.08 -4.30
N SER A 87 -9.10 10.36 -4.64
CA SER A 87 -8.85 11.48 -3.73
C SER A 87 -9.71 11.38 -2.47
N GLY A 88 -9.09 11.66 -1.32
CA GLY A 88 -9.75 11.66 -0.01
C GLY A 88 -10.13 10.29 0.52
N THR A 89 -9.69 9.19 -0.11
CA THR A 89 -10.05 7.82 0.30
C THR A 89 -8.94 7.07 1.00
N LYS A 90 -9.36 6.03 1.74
CA LYS A 90 -8.47 5.00 2.28
C LYS A 90 -8.88 3.65 1.71
N ILE A 91 -7.91 2.93 1.16
CA ILE A 91 -8.10 1.57 0.66
C ILE A 91 -7.32 0.61 1.55
N GLU A 92 -8.05 -0.30 2.18
CA GLU A 92 -7.48 -1.31 3.07
C GLU A 92 -7.21 -2.61 2.30
N LEU A 93 -5.96 -3.06 2.34
CA LEU A 93 -5.52 -4.37 1.90
C LEU A 93 -5.41 -5.27 3.13
N LYS A 94 -6.26 -6.30 3.21
CA LYS A 94 -6.43 -7.16 4.39
C LYS A 94 -6.71 -8.63 4.01
N PRO A 95 -6.51 -9.57 4.94
CA PRO A 95 -6.89 -10.96 4.73
C PRO A 95 -8.36 -11.10 4.29
N GLY A 96 -8.59 -11.90 3.24
CA GLY A 96 -9.92 -12.11 2.67
C GLY A 96 -10.45 -10.97 1.78
N GLY A 97 -9.67 -9.91 1.55
CA GLY A 97 -10.01 -8.81 0.65
C GLY A 97 -8.92 -8.55 -0.40
N LEU A 98 -8.67 -7.27 -0.70
CA LEU A 98 -7.51 -6.87 -1.48
C LEU A 98 -6.21 -7.20 -0.72
N HIS A 99 -5.18 -7.64 -1.43
CA HIS A 99 -3.87 -7.92 -0.86
C HIS A 99 -2.81 -7.94 -1.96
N ILE A 100 -1.54 -7.83 -1.58
CA ILE A 100 -0.42 -8.02 -2.49
C ILE A 100 0.11 -9.43 -2.27
N MET A 101 -0.04 -10.29 -3.26
CA MET A 101 0.43 -11.67 -3.24
C MET A 101 1.92 -11.73 -3.51
N LEU A 102 2.66 -12.45 -2.67
CA LEU A 102 4.06 -12.81 -2.86
C LEU A 102 4.11 -14.25 -3.37
N VAL A 103 4.42 -14.44 -4.64
CA VAL A 103 4.38 -15.73 -5.31
C VAL A 103 5.77 -16.37 -5.31
N ASN A 104 5.84 -17.63 -4.87
CA ASN A 104 7.05 -18.44 -4.81
C ASN A 104 8.21 -17.72 -4.09
N LEU A 105 8.10 -17.66 -2.76
CA LEU A 105 9.11 -17.05 -1.89
C LEU A 105 10.49 -17.67 -2.14
N LYS A 106 11.50 -16.82 -2.30
CA LYS A 106 12.90 -17.24 -2.55
C LYS A 106 13.61 -17.70 -1.28
N HIS A 107 13.11 -17.30 -0.11
CA HIS A 107 13.59 -17.67 1.21
C HIS A 107 12.45 -17.55 2.23
N ASP A 108 12.66 -18.07 3.43
CA ASP A 108 11.68 -17.97 4.52
C ASP A 108 11.46 -16.51 4.94
N LEU A 109 10.20 -16.12 5.07
CA LEU A 109 9.80 -14.88 5.74
C LEU A 109 9.50 -15.19 7.21
N ILE A 110 10.44 -14.82 8.08
CA ILE A 110 10.38 -15.13 9.52
C ILE A 110 9.75 -13.95 10.28
N ALA A 111 8.82 -14.24 11.19
CA ALA A 111 8.17 -13.20 12.00
C ALA A 111 9.19 -12.43 12.84
N GLY A 112 9.02 -11.10 12.91
CA GLY A 112 9.96 -10.19 13.57
C GLY A 112 11.02 -9.61 12.64
N ASP A 113 11.27 -10.22 11.49
CA ASP A 113 12.13 -9.68 10.44
C ASP A 113 11.37 -8.67 9.56
N SER A 114 12.06 -8.18 8.52
CA SER A 114 11.54 -7.17 7.61
C SER A 114 12.32 -7.11 6.31
N PHE A 115 11.66 -6.63 5.25
CA PHE A 115 12.26 -6.50 3.92
C PHE A 115 11.77 -5.23 3.22
N GLN A 116 12.48 -4.82 2.17
CA GLN A 116 12.10 -3.65 1.38
C GLN A 116 11.07 -3.99 0.31
N VAL A 117 10.12 -3.07 0.14
CA VAL A 117 9.06 -3.13 -0.85
C VAL A 117 8.96 -1.78 -1.55
N THR A 118 8.88 -1.81 -2.88
CA THR A 118 8.70 -0.64 -3.72
C THR A 118 7.28 -0.65 -4.28
N PHE A 119 6.54 0.43 -4.04
CA PHE A 119 5.18 0.63 -4.53
C PHE A 119 5.22 1.70 -5.62
N THR A 120 4.74 1.39 -6.82
CA THR A 120 4.73 2.32 -7.94
C THR A 120 3.33 2.84 -8.17
N PHE A 121 3.12 4.11 -7.84
CA PHE A 121 1.89 4.84 -8.10
C PHE A 121 1.98 5.63 -9.40
N GLN A 122 0.84 5.85 -10.05
CA GLN A 122 0.76 6.59 -11.30
C GLN A 122 1.20 8.05 -11.15
N ASN A 123 0.75 8.72 -10.09
CA ASN A 123 1.00 10.15 -9.88
C ASN A 123 2.03 10.41 -8.75
N ALA A 124 1.92 9.70 -7.62
CA ALA A 124 2.86 9.84 -6.51
C ALA A 124 4.25 9.24 -6.80
N GLY A 125 4.39 8.43 -7.87
CA GLY A 125 5.63 7.77 -8.23
C GLY A 125 5.99 6.60 -7.31
N GLU A 126 7.28 6.38 -7.09
CA GLU A 126 7.75 5.27 -6.26
C GLU A 126 7.79 5.63 -4.77
N ILE A 127 7.18 4.77 -3.96
CA ILE A 127 7.26 4.79 -2.50
C ILE A 127 7.99 3.53 -2.05
N ASN A 128 9.10 3.69 -1.35
CA ASN A 128 9.89 2.60 -0.80
C ASN A 128 9.62 2.47 0.70
N LEU A 129 9.21 1.29 1.15
CA LEU A 129 8.88 1.05 2.55
C LEU A 129 9.41 -0.30 3.02
N LYS A 130 9.93 -0.28 4.25
CA LYS A 130 10.34 -1.48 4.96
C LYS A 130 9.12 -2.12 5.62
N VAL A 131 8.76 -3.31 5.16
CA VAL A 131 7.58 -4.05 5.64
C VAL A 131 8.00 -5.06 6.71
N LEU A 132 7.31 -5.03 7.86
CA LEU A 132 7.55 -5.98 8.96
C LEU A 132 6.85 -7.32 8.68
N ILE A 133 7.51 -8.42 9.00
CA ILE A 133 6.92 -9.76 8.90
C ILE A 133 6.23 -10.10 10.23
N GLN A 134 4.97 -10.52 10.17
CA GLN A 134 4.18 -10.93 11.33
C GLN A 134 3.73 -12.38 11.21
N ALA A 135 3.54 -13.03 12.36
CA ALA A 135 2.88 -14.32 12.41
C ALA A 135 1.40 -14.17 11.98
N PRO A 136 0.80 -15.19 11.33
CA PRO A 136 -0.62 -15.21 11.01
C PRO A 136 -1.53 -15.18 12.24
#